data_AF-A0A508BBC0-F1
#
_entry.id   AF-A0A508BBC0-F1
#
_cell.length_a   1.000
_cell.length_b   1.000
_cell.length_c   1.000
_cell.angle_alpha   90.00
_cell.angle_beta   90.00
_cell.angle_gamma   90.00
#
_symmetry.space_group_name_H-M   'P 1'
#
loop_
_entity.id
_entity.type
_entity.pdbx_description
1 polymer ?
#
loop_
_entity_poly.entity_id
_entity_poly.type
_entity_poly.pdbx_seq_one_letter_code
_entity_poly.pdbx_strand_id
1 'polypeptide(L)'
;MTFEQDVSNLRANANSALLDKIVGYYGPADEIEPWAHLNSLLWPELSENENTRREQIPGVLDEYQDELRRYIRRYDDLRERRLDALSNYDLGIAHRQSGPENGLFQALDAVRNHIGRARAQVLWLLAEQDRLALPQLALF
;
A
#
# COMPACT_ATOMS: atom_id res chain seq x y z
N MET A 1 6.40 25.24 -25.31
CA MET A 1 6.96 24.38 -24.25
C MET A 1 6.39 22.99 -24.47
N THR A 2 7.24 21.96 -24.51
CA THR A 2 6.77 20.57 -24.67
C THR A 2 6.36 19.99 -23.31
N PHE A 3 5.54 18.93 -23.31
CA PHE A 3 5.14 18.23 -22.08
C PHE A 3 6.37 17.76 -21.25
N GLU A 4 7.39 17.24 -21.93
CA GLU A 4 8.63 16.81 -21.28
C GLU A 4 9.40 17.98 -20.67
N GLN A 5 9.44 19.13 -21.35
CA GLN A 5 10.01 20.36 -20.80
C GLN A 5 9.22 20.88 -19.60
N ASP A 6 7.89 20.82 -19.64
CA ASP A 6 7.02 21.19 -18.50
C ASP A 6 7.34 20.32 -17.27
N VAL A 7 7.42 18.99 -17.45
CA VAL A 7 7.74 18.06 -16.36
C VAL A 7 9.15 18.27 -15.82
N SER A 8 10.14 18.48 -16.72
CA SER A 8 11.51 18.78 -16.31
C SER A 8 11.58 20.07 -15.50
N ASN A 9 10.86 21.11 -15.91
CA ASN A 9 10.77 22.37 -15.18
C ASN A 9 10.10 22.20 -13.82
N LEU A 10 9.04 21.39 -13.71
CA LEU A 10 8.42 21.09 -12.43
C LEU A 10 9.40 20.39 -11.47
N ARG A 11 10.17 19.40 -11.96
CA ARG A 11 11.19 18.72 -11.18
C ARG A 11 12.30 19.66 -10.72
N ALA A 12 12.81 20.50 -11.62
CA ALA A 12 13.91 21.42 -11.34
C ALA A 12 13.53 22.54 -10.35
N ASN A 13 12.26 22.95 -10.34
CA ASN A 13 11.76 24.00 -9.45
C ASN A 13 11.10 23.46 -8.16
N ALA A 14 11.12 22.14 -7.95
CA ALA A 14 10.56 21.55 -6.75
C ALA A 14 11.35 21.98 -5.50
N ASN A 15 10.63 22.25 -4.41
CA ASN A 15 11.19 22.63 -3.13
C ASN A 15 11.76 21.41 -2.42
N SER A 16 13.08 21.23 -2.51
CA SER A 16 13.80 20.12 -1.89
C SER A 16 13.53 19.98 -0.38
N ALA A 17 13.50 21.10 0.35
CA ALA A 17 13.25 21.10 1.78
C ALA A 17 11.81 20.65 2.13
N LEU A 18 10.83 20.94 1.27
CA LEU A 18 9.47 20.43 1.46
C LEU A 18 9.39 18.93 1.14
N LEU A 19 10.09 18.47 0.09
CA LEU A 19 10.20 17.04 -0.19
C LEU A 19 10.84 16.26 0.98
N ASP A 20 11.90 16.81 1.59
CA ASP A 20 12.51 16.23 2.80
C ASP A 20 11.50 16.11 3.95
N LYS A 21 10.73 17.17 4.19
CA LYS A 21 9.69 17.18 5.23
C LYS A 21 8.60 16.15 4.97
N ILE A 22 8.15 16.01 3.71
CA ILE A 22 7.15 15.02 3.32
C ILE A 22 7.68 13.60 3.59
N VAL A 23 8.89 13.28 3.12
CA VAL A 23 9.49 11.95 3.35
C VAL A 23 9.70 11.69 4.85
N GLY A 24 10.15 12.70 5.60
CA GLY A 24 10.34 12.60 7.04
C GLY A 24 9.04 12.40 7.83
N TYR A 25 7.93 13.01 7.40
CA TYR A 25 6.60 12.81 8.01
C TYR A 25 6.11 11.37 7.89
N TYR A 26 6.36 10.72 6.76
CA TYR A 26 5.80 9.42 6.44
C TYR A 26 6.47 8.25 7.18
N GLY A 27 7.73 8.39 7.59
CA GLY A 27 8.43 7.35 8.35
C GLY A 27 8.68 6.07 7.53
N PRO A 28 9.35 5.06 8.12
CA PRO A 28 9.61 3.78 7.47
C PRO A 28 8.37 2.88 7.34
N ALA A 29 8.39 1.98 6.35
CA ALA A 29 7.22 1.16 6.02
C ALA A 29 6.85 0.14 7.11
N ASP A 30 7.80 -0.25 7.95
CA ASP A 30 7.61 -1.17 9.07
C ASP A 30 6.71 -0.58 10.16
N GLU A 31 6.79 0.73 10.40
CA GLU A 31 5.96 1.51 11.33
C GLU A 31 4.50 1.73 10.86
N ILE A 32 4.15 1.30 9.64
CA ILE A 32 2.78 1.45 9.14
C ILE A 32 1.87 0.38 9.77
N GLU A 33 1.05 0.79 10.74
CA GLU A 33 0.08 -0.11 11.38
C GLU A 33 -0.96 -0.66 10.39
N PRO A 34 -1.44 -1.91 10.60
CA PRO A 34 -2.61 -2.41 9.89
C PRO A 34 -3.83 -1.55 10.18
N TRP A 35 -4.76 -1.51 9.23
CA TRP A 35 -6.05 -0.88 9.50
C TRP A 35 -6.78 -1.59 10.64
N ALA A 36 -7.24 -0.82 11.62
CA ALA A 36 -8.03 -1.33 12.74
C ALA A 36 -9.36 -1.96 12.27
N HIS A 37 -9.93 -1.43 11.18
CA HIS A 37 -11.17 -1.91 10.60
C HIS A 37 -11.07 -1.93 9.07
N LEU A 38 -11.54 -3.02 8.46
CA LEU A 38 -11.75 -3.13 7.02
C LEU A 38 -13.25 -3.06 6.72
N ASN A 39 -13.59 -2.37 5.64
CA ASN A 39 -14.94 -2.45 5.07
C ASN A 39 -15.23 -3.92 4.68
N SER A 40 -16.49 -4.34 4.79
CA SER A 40 -16.90 -5.71 4.48
C SER A 40 -16.45 -6.19 3.09
N LEU A 41 -16.41 -5.28 2.11
CA LEU A 41 -16.01 -5.57 0.72
C LEU A 41 -14.49 -5.72 0.52
N LEU A 42 -13.70 -5.39 1.54
CA LEU A 42 -12.24 -5.48 1.48
C LEU A 42 -11.71 -6.75 2.12
N TRP A 43 -12.57 -7.58 2.72
CA TRP A 43 -12.12 -8.86 3.25
C TRP A 43 -11.87 -9.86 2.11
N PRO A 44 -10.84 -10.72 2.25
CA PRO A 44 -10.64 -11.81 1.31
C PRO A 44 -11.90 -12.67 1.19
N GLU A 45 -12.35 -12.92 -0.04
CA GLU A 45 -13.49 -13.78 -0.31
C GLU A 45 -13.06 -15.25 -0.17
N LEU A 46 -13.58 -15.93 0.85
CA LEU A 46 -13.33 -17.35 1.10
C LEU A 46 -14.64 -18.13 1.06
N SER A 47 -14.57 -19.40 0.71
CA SER A 47 -15.72 -20.31 0.74
C SER A 47 -16.37 -20.37 2.13
N GLU A 48 -17.68 -20.53 2.21
CA GLU A 48 -18.39 -20.85 3.46
C GLU A 48 -18.10 -22.28 3.94
N ASN A 49 -17.70 -23.18 3.04
CA ASN A 49 -17.32 -24.54 3.40
C ASN A 49 -15.93 -24.54 4.05
N GLU A 50 -15.82 -25.03 5.29
CA GLU A 50 -14.56 -24.98 6.04
C GLU A 50 -13.41 -25.78 5.42
N ASN A 51 -13.69 -26.91 4.75
CA ASN A 51 -12.63 -27.70 4.10
C ASN A 51 -12.08 -26.94 2.90
N THR A 52 -12.96 -26.44 2.03
CA THR A 52 -12.57 -25.61 0.89
C THR A 52 -11.87 -24.32 1.33
N ARG A 53 -12.38 -23.69 2.40
CA ARG A 53 -11.74 -22.51 3.00
C ARG A 53 -10.31 -22.82 3.46
N ARG A 54 -10.10 -23.95 4.16
CA ARG A 54 -8.77 -24.37 4.61
C ARG A 54 -7.80 -24.57 3.44
N GLU A 55 -8.28 -25.10 2.34
CA GLU A 55 -7.49 -25.29 1.11
C GLU A 55 -7.17 -23.97 0.40
N GLN A 56 -8.07 -22.99 0.45
CA GLN A 56 -7.91 -21.67 -0.18
C GLN A 56 -6.91 -20.76 0.56
N ILE A 57 -6.93 -20.78 1.90
CA ILE A 57 -6.19 -19.82 2.73
C ILE A 57 -4.71 -19.70 2.34
N PRO A 58 -3.93 -20.78 2.15
CA PRO A 58 -2.51 -20.66 1.81
C PRO A 58 -2.27 -19.85 0.54
N GLY A 59 -3.03 -20.12 -0.53
CA GLY A 59 -2.88 -19.40 -1.80
C GLY A 59 -3.27 -17.93 -1.67
N VAL A 60 -4.38 -17.64 -1.01
CA VAL A 60 -4.85 -16.27 -0.79
C VAL A 60 -3.88 -15.49 0.11
N LEU A 61 -3.32 -16.15 1.14
CA LEU A 61 -2.31 -15.56 2.02
C LEU A 61 -1.05 -15.19 1.24
N ASP A 62 -0.54 -16.08 0.38
CA ASP A 62 0.62 -15.82 -0.47
C ASP A 62 0.39 -14.61 -1.38
N GLU A 63 -0.79 -14.51 -2.00
CA GLU A 63 -1.17 -13.38 -2.87
C GLU A 63 -1.14 -12.03 -2.13
N TYR A 64 -1.76 -11.95 -0.94
CA TYR A 64 -1.78 -10.71 -0.15
C TYR A 64 -0.41 -10.38 0.45
N GLN A 65 0.39 -11.38 0.81
CA GLN A 65 1.77 -11.14 1.22
C GLN A 65 2.62 -10.59 0.07
N ASP A 66 2.47 -11.11 -1.15
CA ASP A 66 3.16 -10.59 -2.33
C ASP A 66 2.69 -9.18 -2.69
N GLU A 67 1.40 -8.91 -2.58
CA GLU A 67 0.84 -7.57 -2.71
C GLU A 67 1.45 -6.60 -1.71
N LEU A 68 1.48 -6.97 -0.42
CA LEU A 68 2.11 -6.18 0.64
C LEU A 68 3.59 -5.90 0.35
N ARG A 69 4.36 -6.92 -0.08
CA ARG A 69 5.77 -6.75 -0.48
C ARG A 69 5.95 -5.79 -1.65
N ARG A 70 5.00 -5.76 -2.60
CA ARG A 70 5.02 -4.78 -3.72
C ARG A 70 4.76 -3.36 -3.22
N TYR A 71 3.79 -3.18 -2.33
CA TYR A 71 3.49 -1.86 -1.79
C TYR A 71 4.61 -1.32 -0.90
N ILE A 72 5.22 -2.14 -0.04
CA ILE A 72 6.39 -1.74 0.75
C ILE A 72 7.52 -1.28 -0.17
N ARG A 73 7.88 -2.07 -1.19
CA ARG A 73 8.90 -1.68 -2.17
C ARG A 73 8.58 -0.37 -2.88
N ARG A 74 7.31 -0.17 -3.27
CA ARG A 74 6.87 1.07 -3.93
C ARG A 74 6.96 2.26 -2.98
N TYR A 75 6.60 2.07 -1.72
CA TYR A 75 6.65 3.10 -0.70
C TYR A 75 8.08 3.55 -0.43
N ASP A 76 9.00 2.59 -0.26
CA ASP A 76 10.42 2.89 -0.07
C ASP A 76 11.04 3.55 -1.30
N ASP A 77 10.71 3.08 -2.52
CA ASP A 77 11.12 3.72 -3.78
C ASP A 77 10.66 5.19 -3.85
N LEU A 78 9.42 5.49 -3.45
CA LEU A 78 8.91 6.86 -3.37
C LEU A 78 9.65 7.70 -2.33
N ARG A 79 10.02 7.13 -1.18
CA ARG A 79 10.75 7.85 -0.12
C ARG A 79 12.19 8.15 -0.53
N GLU A 80 12.86 7.19 -1.14
CA GLU A 80 14.27 7.30 -1.54
C GLU A 80 14.42 8.20 -2.78
N ARG A 81 13.66 7.90 -3.84
CA ARG A 81 13.81 8.56 -5.15
C ARG A 81 12.85 9.74 -5.36
N ARG A 82 11.88 9.95 -4.46
CA ARG A 82 11.00 11.12 -4.45
C ARG A 82 10.30 11.31 -5.80
N LEU A 83 10.51 12.46 -6.44
CA LEU A 83 9.92 12.77 -7.74
C LEU A 83 10.41 11.83 -8.85
N ASP A 84 11.60 11.24 -8.74
CA ASP A 84 12.14 10.29 -9.73
C ASP A 84 11.41 8.95 -9.72
N ALA A 85 10.68 8.63 -8.65
CA ALA A 85 9.79 7.49 -8.59
C ALA A 85 8.38 7.79 -9.15
N LEU A 86 8.01 9.06 -9.35
CA LEU A 86 6.72 9.46 -9.91
C LEU A 86 6.73 9.39 -11.44
N SER A 87 5.59 9.01 -12.01
CA SER A 87 5.43 9.03 -13.46
C SER A 87 5.38 10.47 -13.99
N ASN A 88 5.75 10.67 -15.25
CA ASN A 88 5.62 11.99 -15.88
C ASN A 88 4.15 12.42 -15.97
N TYR A 89 3.20 11.48 -16.04
CA TYR A 89 1.78 11.77 -15.99
C TYR A 89 1.37 12.37 -14.64
N ASP A 90 1.81 11.77 -13.53
CA ASP A 90 1.47 12.27 -12.19
C ASP A 90 1.98 13.70 -12.00
N LEU A 91 3.21 13.97 -12.45
CA LEU A 91 3.83 15.29 -12.34
C LEU A 91 3.21 16.32 -13.30
N GLY A 92 3.08 15.97 -14.57
CA GLY A 92 2.74 16.90 -15.63
C GLY A 92 1.25 17.07 -15.90
N ILE A 93 0.41 16.17 -15.38
CA ILE A 93 -1.05 16.19 -15.57
C ILE A 93 -1.77 16.16 -14.22
N ALA A 94 -1.64 15.07 -13.45
CA ALA A 94 -2.47 14.86 -12.25
C ALA A 94 -2.22 15.92 -11.16
N HIS A 95 -0.96 16.33 -10.99
CA HIS A 95 -0.53 17.27 -9.95
C HIS A 95 0.08 18.57 -10.51
N ARG A 96 -0.15 18.87 -11.80
CA ARG A 96 0.41 20.06 -12.44
C ARG A 96 0.06 21.35 -11.70
N GLN A 97 -1.18 21.46 -11.22
CA GLN A 97 -1.68 22.67 -10.55
C GLN A 97 -1.32 22.72 -9.06
N SER A 98 -1.24 21.58 -8.39
CA SER A 98 -0.95 21.47 -6.95
C SER A 98 0.53 21.30 -6.62
N GLY A 99 1.36 21.09 -7.64
CA GLY A 99 2.81 20.98 -7.53
C GLY A 99 3.29 19.54 -7.32
N PRO A 100 4.55 19.27 -7.70
CA PRO A 100 5.15 17.94 -7.62
C PRO A 100 5.26 17.40 -6.18
N GLU A 101 5.39 18.29 -5.18
CA GLU A 101 5.42 17.93 -3.76
C GLU A 101 4.09 17.35 -3.30
N ASN A 102 2.98 17.96 -3.72
CA ASN A 102 1.66 17.41 -3.44
C ASN A 102 1.46 16.05 -4.12
N GLY A 103 2.01 15.86 -5.32
CA GLY A 103 2.03 14.55 -5.98
C GLY A 103 2.77 13.49 -5.18
N LEU A 104 3.96 13.82 -4.65
CA LEU A 104 4.70 12.90 -3.78
C LEU A 104 3.91 12.60 -2.50
N PHE A 105 3.33 13.63 -1.87
CA PHE A 105 2.51 13.46 -0.67
C PHE A 105 1.33 12.51 -0.91
N GLN A 106 0.57 12.72 -1.99
CA GLN A 106 -0.59 11.88 -2.31
C GLN A 106 -0.19 10.45 -2.69
N ALA A 107 0.92 10.27 -3.41
CA ALA A 107 1.43 8.95 -3.74
C ALA A 107 1.86 8.18 -2.48
N LEU A 108 2.57 8.84 -1.56
CA LEU A 108 2.96 8.23 -0.29
C LEU A 108 1.75 7.91 0.58
N ASP A 109 0.75 8.81 0.65
CA ASP A 109 -0.48 8.57 1.39
C ASP A 109 -1.24 7.35 0.86
N ALA A 110 -1.43 7.29 -0.46
CA ALA A 110 -2.14 6.19 -1.11
C ALA A 110 -1.43 4.84 -0.86
N VAL A 111 -0.12 4.78 -1.04
CA VAL A 111 0.63 3.53 -0.83
C VAL A 111 0.67 3.15 0.64
N ARG A 112 0.81 4.10 1.57
CA ARG A 112 0.70 3.84 3.02
C ARG A 112 -0.66 3.24 3.37
N ASN A 113 -1.74 3.78 2.82
CA ASN A 113 -3.08 3.26 3.00
C ASN A 113 -3.22 1.83 2.46
N HIS A 114 -2.62 1.54 1.29
CA HIS A 114 -2.60 0.18 0.75
C HIS A 114 -1.81 -0.81 1.62
N ILE A 115 -0.68 -0.39 2.20
CA ILE A 115 0.09 -1.20 3.16
C ILE A 115 -0.76 -1.53 4.38
N GLY A 116 -1.39 -0.52 5.00
CA GLY A 116 -2.25 -0.71 6.17
C GLY A 116 -3.41 -1.67 5.90
N ARG A 117 -4.07 -1.55 4.74
CA ARG A 117 -5.11 -2.48 4.29
C ARG A 117 -4.55 -3.91 4.12
N ALA A 118 -3.49 -4.08 3.36
CA ALA A 118 -2.93 -5.40 3.04
C ALA A 118 -2.43 -6.11 4.31
N ARG A 119 -1.80 -5.39 5.25
CA ARG A 119 -1.43 -5.94 6.56
C ARG A 119 -2.64 -6.45 7.34
N ALA A 120 -3.74 -5.70 7.37
CA ALA A 120 -4.96 -6.13 8.04
C ALA A 120 -5.56 -7.40 7.41
N GLN A 121 -5.55 -7.51 6.08
CA GLN A 121 -6.01 -8.71 5.37
C GLN A 121 -5.13 -9.93 5.66
N VAL A 122 -3.79 -9.76 5.64
CA VAL A 122 -2.84 -10.82 5.99
C VAL A 122 -3.04 -11.29 7.43
N LEU A 123 -3.16 -10.38 8.39
CA LEU A 123 -3.39 -10.73 9.80
C LEU A 123 -4.70 -11.50 10.00
N TRP A 124 -5.75 -11.12 9.28
CA TRP A 124 -7.01 -11.84 9.34
C TRP A 124 -6.92 -13.25 8.74
N LEU A 125 -6.23 -13.42 7.60
CA LEU A 125 -6.00 -14.74 7.01
C LEU A 125 -5.21 -15.67 7.92
N LEU A 126 -4.18 -15.13 8.60
CA LEU A 126 -3.42 -15.87 9.62
C LEU A 126 -4.31 -16.29 10.79
N ALA A 127 -5.13 -15.39 11.30
CA ALA A 127 -6.08 -15.71 12.37
C ALA A 127 -7.13 -16.75 11.94
N GLU A 128 -7.61 -16.69 10.70
CA GLU A 128 -8.55 -17.66 10.15
C GLU A 128 -7.90 -19.04 9.93
N GLN A 129 -6.63 -19.06 9.52
CA GLN A 129 -5.83 -20.28 9.45
C GLN A 129 -5.72 -20.95 10.84
N ASP A 130 -5.40 -20.17 11.87
CA ASP A 130 -5.32 -20.64 13.25
C ASP A 130 -6.68 -21.14 13.77
N ARG A 131 -7.76 -20.39 13.49
CA ARG A 131 -9.13 -20.79 13.85
C ARG A 131 -9.50 -22.16 13.29
N LEU A 132 -9.14 -22.41 12.04
CA LEU A 132 -9.42 -23.69 11.37
C LEU A 132 -8.45 -24.79 11.82
N ALA A 133 -7.23 -24.48 12.24
CA ALA A 133 -6.25 -25.48 12.70
C ALA A 133 -6.66 -26.15 14.03
N LEU A 134 -7.42 -25.47 14.88
CA LEU A 134 -7.91 -26.03 16.13
C LEU A 134 -8.95 -27.14 15.86
N PRO A 135 -8.85 -28.31 16.52
CA PRO A 135 -9.94 -29.28 16.48
C PRO A 135 -11.17 -28.60 17.06
N GLN A 136 -12.23 -28.47 16.26
CA GLN A 136 -13.54 -28.12 16.80
C GLN A 136 -13.84 -29.17 17.85
N LEU A 137 -13.79 -28.78 19.12
CA LEU A 137 -14.33 -29.59 20.21
C LEU A 137 -15.77 -29.83 19.82
N ALA A 138 -16.04 -31.03 19.30
CA ALA A 138 -17.38 -31.55 19.17
C ALA A 138 -17.97 -31.45 20.58
N LEU A 139 -18.83 -30.45 20.79
CA LEU A 139 -19.71 -30.38 21.94
C LEU A 139 -20.65 -31.58 21.79
N PHE A 140 -20.20 -32.71 22.33
CA PHE A 140 -21.03 -33.88 22.62
C PHE A 140 -22.00 -33.55 23.77
#